data_AF-A0A352RB44-F1
#
_entry.id   AF-A0A352RB44-F1
#
_cell.length_a   1.000
_cell.length_b   1.000
_cell.length_c   1.000
_cell.angle_alpha   90.00
_cell.angle_beta   90.00
_cell.angle_gamma   90.00
#
_symmetry.space_group_name_H-M   'P 1'
#
loop_
_entity.id
_entity.type
_entity.pdbx_description
1 polymer ?
#
loop_
_entity_poly.entity_id
_entity_poly.type
_entity_poly.pdbx_seq_one_letter_code
_entity_poly.pdbx_strand_id
1 'polypeptide(L)'
;MRNLYVTLSFVMVSGILSAQNQYTKTADKLFDRYEYVDAAKEYLKLAEGSKADNYVYKQLAESYYNVFNTKEASKWYAKVVEQKQDAETYYKYAQMLKAEGNFKEADKQMQQFAQLAPNDQRAKTFVSNPNYLPELKGQSKLYDIVKSDVSSDKTDFGAVLTNDNNVYFASARNTSKRNSNFNEEPYLDIYKATYNANGTISDAVAVDNINTKWHDGPASITSDGNTMYYGSESFNEKEYVKDKAKKAKFGKIYLYKATKEGDKWSNSKPLPFNNKEYDVRNPSISKDGKTLYFSSNMPGGFGGEDIWKVAVNGDEYGTPENLGAKVNTEANESFPFITDDDVLFFSSNGKQGFGGYDIFKMDVNKGTAAMNVGEPVNTSKDDFAFTYNATKKVGFFSSNRDGNDDIYKADPICNFRATVVVKDEMTGNVIEGATVFITDINQKILTNQNTDVNGESESMLTCLPTIVSYASKSGYENSNINKIEFEENELAFDVNFELTLKPIMPIITEKEVILQPIYFEFNKSNITAEGAAELDKLVAVMNEHPSMVIFAKSHTDSRGSDKYNMNLSDRRAKSTVQYLISKGIAKDRISGQGFGESEPKVACKPCNEEQHAQNRRSEFLIVKK
;
A
#
# COMPACT_ATOMS: atom_id res chain seq x y z
N MET A 1 17.22 20.39 -56.26
CA MET A 1 15.84 19.88 -56.38
C MET A 1 15.39 19.55 -54.97
N ARG A 2 14.57 20.42 -54.35
CA ARG A 2 13.10 20.25 -54.18
C ARG A 2 12.75 18.92 -53.50
N ASN A 3 11.98 18.80 -52.43
CA ASN A 3 11.34 19.67 -51.43
C ASN A 3 10.91 18.63 -50.37
N LEU A 4 11.28 18.77 -49.09
CA LEU A 4 10.71 17.91 -48.04
C LEU A 4 9.72 18.75 -47.22
N TYR A 5 8.45 18.36 -47.29
CA TYR A 5 7.33 19.02 -46.63
C TYR A 5 7.41 18.78 -45.12
N VAL A 6 7.80 19.81 -44.37
CA VAL A 6 7.50 19.92 -42.93
C VAL A 6 6.10 20.51 -42.85
N THR A 7 5.10 19.69 -42.57
CA THR A 7 3.77 20.15 -42.16
C THR A 7 3.90 20.78 -40.78
N LEU A 8 4.11 22.10 -40.79
CA LEU A 8 3.91 23.00 -39.66
C LEU A 8 2.41 22.98 -39.33
N SER A 9 2.01 22.20 -38.32
CA SER A 9 0.70 22.37 -37.72
C SER A 9 0.69 23.72 -37.00
N PHE A 10 0.21 24.73 -37.72
CA PHE A 10 -0.12 26.05 -37.19
C PHE A 10 -1.26 25.86 -36.19
N VAL A 11 -0.94 25.65 -34.92
CA VAL A 11 -1.90 25.87 -33.84
C VAL A 11 -2.16 27.36 -33.85
N MET A 12 -3.27 27.73 -34.49
CA MET A 12 -3.82 29.07 -34.45
C MET A 12 -4.16 29.32 -32.98
N VAL A 13 -3.24 29.95 -32.25
CA VAL A 13 -3.49 30.50 -30.92
C VAL A 13 -4.53 31.59 -31.15
N SER A 14 -5.80 31.22 -31.02
CA SER A 14 -6.87 32.17 -30.80
C SER A 14 -6.59 32.81 -29.44
N GLY A 15 -5.79 33.87 -29.46
CA GLY A 15 -5.66 34.79 -28.35
C GLY A 15 -7.04 35.36 -28.11
N ILE A 16 -7.75 34.79 -27.14
CA ILE A 16 -8.89 35.47 -26.54
C ILE A 16 -8.27 36.70 -25.87
N LEU A 17 -8.44 37.84 -26.53
CA LEU A 17 -8.27 39.15 -25.92
C LEU A 17 -9.29 39.26 -24.79
N SER A 18 -8.97 38.69 -23.62
CA SER A 18 -9.64 39.06 -22.39
C SER A 18 -9.31 40.53 -22.16
N ALA A 19 -10.29 41.40 -22.41
CA ALA A 19 -10.19 42.81 -22.06
C ALA A 19 -9.83 42.88 -20.57
N GLN A 20 -8.61 43.37 -20.26
CA GLN A 20 -8.20 43.59 -18.88
C GLN A 20 -9.25 44.46 -18.20
N ASN A 21 -9.98 43.87 -17.28
CA ASN A 21 -10.92 44.60 -16.45
C ASN A 21 -10.09 45.56 -15.59
N GLN A 22 -10.38 46.86 -15.64
CA GLN A 22 -9.64 47.86 -14.86
C GLN A 22 -9.59 47.52 -13.36
N TYR A 23 -10.57 46.76 -12.87
CA TYR A 23 -10.66 46.34 -11.48
C TYR A 23 -9.67 45.23 -11.11
N THR A 24 -9.30 44.32 -12.02
CA THR A 24 -8.40 43.19 -11.73
C THR A 24 -6.92 43.52 -11.90
N LYS A 25 -6.59 44.64 -12.56
CA LYS A 25 -5.21 45.01 -12.93
C LYS A 25 -4.19 44.89 -11.80
N THR A 26 -4.54 45.28 -10.58
CA THR A 26 -3.64 45.17 -9.42
C THR A 26 -3.43 43.71 -9.02
N ALA A 27 -4.51 42.94 -8.90
CA ALA A 27 -4.49 41.53 -8.53
C ALA A 27 -3.79 40.68 -9.60
N ASP A 28 -4.08 40.90 -10.88
CA ASP A 28 -3.43 40.23 -12.02
C ASP A 28 -1.92 40.44 -11.97
N LYS A 29 -1.47 41.66 -11.69
CA LYS A 29 -0.04 41.98 -11.61
C LYS A 29 0.66 41.29 -10.42
N LEU A 30 -0.04 41.06 -9.30
CA LEU A 30 0.49 40.31 -8.16
C LEU A 30 0.58 38.82 -8.51
N PHE A 31 -0.51 38.28 -9.05
CA PHE A 31 -0.60 36.89 -9.52
C PHE A 31 0.51 36.56 -10.52
N ASP A 32 0.70 37.44 -11.50
CA ASP A 32 1.72 37.31 -12.54
C ASP A 32 3.15 37.26 -11.99
N ARG A 33 3.38 37.84 -10.82
CA ARG A 33 4.67 37.85 -10.12
C ARG A 33 4.81 36.72 -9.09
N TYR A 34 3.85 35.79 -9.06
CA TYR A 34 3.75 34.70 -8.09
C TYR A 34 3.58 35.19 -6.64
N GLU A 35 3.12 36.43 -6.46
CA GLU A 35 2.79 37.03 -5.16
C GLU A 35 1.35 36.60 -4.78
N TYR A 36 1.12 35.28 -4.69
CA TYR A 36 -0.22 34.68 -4.64
C TYR A 36 -1.02 35.05 -3.38
N VAL A 37 -0.35 35.20 -2.23
CA VAL A 37 -1.01 35.62 -0.98
C VAL A 37 -1.61 37.02 -1.15
N ASP A 38 -0.84 37.96 -1.70
CA ASP A 38 -1.32 39.32 -1.94
C ASP A 38 -2.31 39.39 -3.11
N ALA A 39 -2.11 38.57 -4.15
CA ALA A 39 -3.07 38.46 -5.24
C ALA A 39 -4.43 37.98 -4.73
N ALA A 40 -4.47 36.96 -3.87
CA ALA A 40 -5.69 36.46 -3.25
C ALA A 40 -6.39 37.56 -2.43
N LYS A 41 -5.66 38.35 -1.64
CA LYS A 41 -6.22 39.49 -0.89
C LYS A 41 -6.91 40.50 -1.82
N GLU A 42 -6.30 40.84 -2.96
CA GLU A 42 -6.89 41.79 -3.91
C GLU A 42 -8.08 41.20 -4.71
N TYR A 43 -8.00 39.95 -5.17
CA TYR A 43 -9.14 39.30 -5.81
C TYR A 43 -10.32 39.10 -4.85
N LEU A 44 -10.06 38.80 -3.58
CA LEU A 44 -11.10 38.64 -2.56
C LEU A 44 -11.93 39.92 -2.39
N LYS A 45 -11.29 41.10 -2.38
CA LYS A 45 -12.00 42.40 -2.35
C LYS A 45 -12.96 42.56 -3.53
N LEU A 46 -12.58 42.08 -4.71
CA LEU A 46 -13.43 42.11 -5.91
C LEU A 46 -14.57 41.09 -5.83
N ALA A 47 -14.28 39.89 -5.31
CA ALA A 47 -15.23 38.81 -5.06
C ALA A 47 -16.34 39.22 -4.10
N GLU A 48 -15.99 39.93 -3.02
CA GLU A 48 -16.94 40.44 -2.03
C GLU A 48 -17.65 41.71 -2.51
N GLY A 49 -16.97 42.55 -3.29
CA GLY A 49 -17.47 43.85 -3.74
C GLY A 49 -18.24 43.81 -5.06
N SER A 50 -19.29 43.00 -5.20
CA SER A 50 -20.27 42.97 -6.34
C SER A 50 -19.71 43.03 -7.77
N LYS A 51 -18.40 42.87 -7.97
CA LYS A 51 -17.66 43.12 -9.22
C LYS A 51 -16.83 41.92 -9.65
N ALA A 52 -17.18 40.73 -9.18
CA ALA A 52 -16.54 39.50 -9.61
C ALA A 52 -17.34 38.79 -10.70
N ASP A 53 -16.57 38.30 -11.66
CA ASP A 53 -16.99 37.36 -12.68
C ASP A 53 -16.26 36.02 -12.46
N ASN A 54 -16.49 35.06 -13.36
CA ASN A 54 -15.87 33.75 -13.29
C ASN A 54 -14.32 33.82 -13.36
N TYR A 55 -13.77 34.82 -14.04
CA TYR A 55 -12.32 35.04 -14.11
C TYR A 55 -11.75 35.40 -12.74
N VAL A 56 -12.37 36.35 -12.02
CA VAL A 56 -11.95 36.72 -10.66
C VAL A 56 -12.00 35.52 -9.72
N TYR A 57 -13.07 34.72 -9.77
CA TYR A 57 -13.17 33.52 -8.94
C TYR A 57 -12.10 32.48 -9.28
N LYS A 58 -11.77 32.32 -10.57
CA LYS A 58 -10.73 31.38 -11.02
C LYS A 58 -9.36 31.82 -10.53
N GLN A 59 -9.01 33.08 -10.71
CA GLN A 59 -7.71 33.60 -10.26
C GLN A 59 -7.57 33.56 -8.72
N LEU A 60 -8.66 33.78 -7.99
CA LEU A 60 -8.69 33.63 -6.54
C LEU A 60 -8.51 32.17 -6.11
N ALA A 61 -9.22 31.23 -6.75
CA ALA A 61 -9.06 29.80 -6.51
C ALA A 61 -7.63 29.33 -6.82
N GLU A 62 -7.07 29.76 -7.95
CA GLU A 62 -5.70 29.45 -8.37
C GLU A 62 -4.67 30.06 -7.41
N SER A 63 -4.90 31.28 -6.89
CA SER A 63 -4.01 31.89 -5.90
C SER A 63 -3.96 31.05 -4.64
N TYR A 64 -5.12 30.63 -4.11
CA TYR A 64 -5.19 29.75 -2.94
C TYR A 64 -4.64 28.35 -3.22
N TYR A 65 -4.86 27.80 -4.43
CA TYR A 65 -4.28 26.53 -4.86
C TYR A 65 -2.75 26.56 -4.81
N ASN A 66 -2.12 27.63 -5.31
CA ASN A 66 -0.66 27.74 -5.37
C ASN A 66 0.01 27.92 -3.99
N VAL A 67 -0.73 28.35 -2.97
CA VAL A 67 -0.25 28.42 -1.58
C VAL A 67 -0.85 27.32 -0.70
N PHE A 68 -1.43 26.29 -1.33
CA PHE A 68 -2.06 25.13 -0.70
C PHE A 68 -3.10 25.47 0.38
N ASN A 69 -3.80 26.59 0.26
CA ASN A 69 -4.96 26.90 1.09
C ASN A 69 -6.18 26.14 0.54
N THR A 70 -6.22 24.84 0.81
CA THR A 70 -7.19 23.87 0.26
C THR A 70 -8.64 24.24 0.55
N LYS A 71 -8.90 24.79 1.75
CA LYS A 71 -10.23 25.23 2.17
C LYS A 71 -10.75 26.40 1.34
N GLU A 72 -9.98 27.47 1.18
CA GLU A 72 -10.42 28.60 0.37
C GLU A 72 -10.37 28.26 -1.13
N ALA A 73 -9.37 27.51 -1.60
CA ALA A 73 -9.29 27.07 -2.99
C ALA A 73 -10.53 26.27 -3.40
N SER A 74 -10.91 25.25 -2.61
CA SER A 74 -12.10 24.43 -2.90
C SER A 74 -13.39 25.24 -2.91
N LYS A 75 -13.55 26.20 -1.98
CA LYS A 75 -14.68 27.14 -1.95
C LYS A 75 -14.79 27.96 -3.22
N TRP A 76 -13.69 28.50 -3.72
CA TRP A 76 -13.71 29.34 -4.92
C TRP A 76 -13.80 28.52 -6.20
N TYR A 77 -13.16 27.36 -6.28
CA TYR A 77 -13.37 26.44 -7.41
C TYR A 77 -14.84 26.00 -7.54
N ALA A 78 -15.54 25.78 -6.43
CA ALA A 78 -16.97 25.48 -6.45
C ALA A 78 -17.78 26.56 -7.20
N LYS A 79 -17.39 27.84 -7.06
CA LYS A 79 -17.97 28.96 -7.82
C LYS A 79 -17.54 28.97 -9.28
N VAL A 80 -16.29 28.62 -9.56
CA VAL A 80 -15.74 28.59 -10.92
C VAL A 80 -16.47 27.55 -11.79
N VAL A 81 -16.78 26.38 -11.23
CA VAL A 81 -17.43 25.27 -11.96
C VAL A 81 -18.96 25.39 -12.08
N GLU A 82 -19.57 26.45 -11.54
CA GLU A 82 -20.97 26.81 -11.86
C GLU A 82 -21.15 27.09 -13.37
N GLN A 83 -20.05 27.38 -14.08
CA GLN A 83 -19.94 27.45 -15.53
C GLN A 83 -18.98 26.38 -16.04
N LYS A 84 -19.15 25.95 -17.30
CA LYS A 84 -18.27 24.94 -17.90
C LYS A 84 -16.83 25.44 -17.98
N GLN A 85 -15.88 24.63 -17.50
CA GLN A 85 -14.45 24.94 -17.49
C GLN A 85 -13.63 24.00 -18.38
N ASP A 86 -12.33 24.28 -18.50
CA ASP A 86 -11.34 23.36 -19.03
C ASP A 86 -11.09 22.16 -18.08
N ALA A 87 -10.50 21.11 -18.62
CA ALA A 87 -10.25 19.86 -17.89
C ALA A 87 -9.40 20.08 -16.63
N GLU A 88 -8.33 20.88 -16.74
CA GLU A 88 -7.38 21.08 -15.64
C GLU A 88 -8.02 21.79 -14.45
N THR A 89 -8.96 22.70 -14.69
CA THR A 89 -9.75 23.35 -13.62
C THR A 89 -10.55 22.33 -12.80
N TYR A 90 -11.19 21.35 -13.45
CA TYR A 90 -11.89 20.27 -12.76
C TYR A 90 -10.94 19.36 -11.99
N TYR A 91 -9.77 19.05 -12.56
CA TYR A 91 -8.74 18.26 -11.89
C TYR A 91 -8.22 18.96 -10.63
N LYS A 92 -7.80 20.22 -10.72
CA LYS A 92 -7.33 21.00 -9.56
C LYS A 92 -8.41 21.13 -8.49
N TYR A 93 -9.66 21.33 -8.89
CA TYR A 93 -10.76 21.35 -7.93
C TYR A 93 -10.91 20.00 -7.22
N ALA A 94 -10.85 18.89 -7.95
CA ALA A 94 -10.89 17.56 -7.37
C ALA A 94 -9.77 17.35 -6.35
N GLN A 95 -8.54 17.79 -6.66
CA GLN A 95 -7.41 17.68 -5.73
C GLN A 95 -7.63 18.48 -4.44
N MET A 96 -8.14 19.72 -4.53
CA MET A 96 -8.47 20.50 -3.34
C MET A 96 -9.60 19.88 -2.51
N LEU A 97 -10.57 19.25 -3.17
CA LEU A 97 -11.64 18.50 -2.48
C LEU A 97 -11.10 17.25 -1.79
N LYS A 98 -10.22 16.47 -2.43
CA LYS A 98 -9.51 15.35 -1.81
C LYS A 98 -8.74 15.83 -0.58
N ALA A 99 -8.06 16.98 -0.69
CA ALA A 99 -7.27 17.53 0.40
C ALA A 99 -8.07 17.97 1.63
N GLU A 100 -9.35 18.25 1.43
CA GLU A 100 -10.33 18.50 2.50
C GLU A 100 -11.10 17.24 2.92
N GLY A 101 -10.73 16.05 2.42
CA GLY A 101 -11.39 14.78 2.71
C GLY A 101 -12.75 14.59 2.03
N ASN A 102 -13.13 15.47 1.10
CA ASN A 102 -14.40 15.41 0.37
C ASN A 102 -14.28 14.56 -0.91
N PHE A 103 -13.94 13.28 -0.73
CA PHE A 103 -13.69 12.32 -1.82
C PHE A 103 -14.87 12.18 -2.78
N LYS A 104 -16.10 12.15 -2.26
CA LYS A 104 -17.30 11.97 -3.09
C LYS A 104 -17.50 13.12 -4.07
N GLU A 105 -17.26 14.35 -3.64
CA GLU A 105 -17.36 15.49 -4.54
C GLU A 105 -16.16 15.54 -5.48
N ALA A 106 -14.95 15.19 -4.98
CA ALA A 106 -13.76 15.10 -5.81
C ALA A 106 -13.95 14.12 -6.99
N ASP A 107 -14.55 12.96 -6.75
CA ASP A 107 -14.84 11.96 -7.79
C ASP A 107 -15.77 12.51 -8.88
N LYS A 108 -16.75 13.35 -8.52
CA LYS A 108 -17.60 14.00 -9.53
C LYS A 108 -16.80 14.94 -10.42
N GLN A 109 -15.87 15.68 -9.84
CA GLN A 109 -15.01 16.59 -10.60
C GLN A 109 -13.99 15.81 -11.46
N MET A 110 -13.47 14.69 -10.95
CA MET A 110 -12.64 13.76 -11.73
C MET A 110 -13.40 13.12 -12.89
N GLN A 111 -14.70 12.83 -12.74
CA GLN A 111 -15.53 12.38 -13.86
C GLN A 111 -15.65 13.45 -14.95
N GLN A 112 -15.82 14.74 -14.59
CA GLN A 112 -15.81 15.83 -15.56
C GLN A 112 -14.46 15.96 -16.26
N PHE A 113 -13.37 15.89 -15.49
CA PHE A 113 -12.01 15.88 -16.02
C PHE A 113 -11.80 14.74 -17.02
N ALA A 114 -12.16 13.50 -16.66
CA ALA A 114 -11.97 12.33 -17.51
C ALA A 114 -12.81 12.37 -18.80
N GLN A 115 -13.98 13.02 -18.77
CA GLN A 115 -14.78 13.26 -19.97
C GLN A 115 -14.13 14.28 -20.93
N LEU A 116 -13.48 15.30 -20.39
CA LEU A 116 -12.84 16.37 -21.17
C LEU A 116 -11.43 15.98 -21.66
N ALA A 117 -10.73 15.10 -20.94
CA ALA A 117 -9.37 14.67 -21.22
C ALA A 117 -9.21 13.13 -21.17
N PRO A 118 -9.93 12.36 -22.01
CA PRO A 118 -9.96 10.89 -21.92
C PRO A 118 -8.62 10.19 -22.21
N ASN A 119 -7.68 10.90 -22.84
CA ASN A 119 -6.36 10.36 -23.17
C ASN A 119 -5.28 10.64 -22.11
N ASP A 120 -5.56 11.50 -21.12
CA ASP A 120 -4.67 11.83 -20.02
C ASP A 120 -4.50 10.62 -19.08
N GLN A 121 -3.27 10.33 -18.63
CA GLN A 121 -3.02 9.16 -17.80
C GLN A 121 -3.73 9.24 -16.44
N ARG A 122 -3.93 10.44 -15.89
CA ARG A 122 -4.69 10.67 -14.64
C ARG A 122 -6.15 10.27 -14.82
N ALA A 123 -6.74 10.61 -15.97
CA ALA A 123 -8.11 10.25 -16.33
C ALA A 123 -8.27 8.73 -16.54
N LYS A 124 -7.36 8.12 -17.30
CA LYS A 124 -7.34 6.66 -17.52
C LYS A 124 -7.23 5.89 -16.21
N THR A 125 -6.34 6.33 -15.32
CA THR A 125 -6.12 5.70 -14.01
C THR A 125 -7.39 5.78 -13.17
N PHE A 126 -7.99 6.97 -13.05
CA PHE A 126 -9.26 7.18 -12.35
C PHE A 126 -10.39 6.28 -12.84
N VAL A 127 -10.57 6.17 -14.16
CA VAL A 127 -11.63 5.33 -14.75
C VAL A 127 -11.35 3.84 -14.56
N SER A 128 -10.08 3.42 -14.62
CA SER A 128 -9.68 2.01 -14.52
C SER A 128 -9.79 1.42 -13.11
N ASN A 129 -9.65 2.26 -12.07
CA ASN A 129 -9.75 1.82 -10.68
C ASN A 129 -10.62 2.79 -9.85
N PRO A 130 -11.96 2.68 -9.92
CA PRO A 130 -12.86 3.50 -9.11
C PRO A 130 -12.87 3.13 -7.62
N ASN A 131 -12.38 1.94 -7.24
CA ASN A 131 -12.36 1.45 -5.86
C ASN A 131 -11.00 1.64 -5.16
N TYR A 132 -10.13 2.47 -5.74
CA TYR A 132 -8.77 2.66 -5.24
C TYR A 132 -8.72 3.10 -3.76
N LEU A 133 -9.66 3.97 -3.32
CA LEU A 133 -9.64 4.50 -1.95
C LEU A 133 -10.01 3.43 -0.90
N PRO A 134 -11.08 2.64 -1.05
CA PRO A 134 -11.31 1.46 -0.21
C PRO A 134 -10.13 0.49 -0.17
N GLU A 135 -9.49 0.22 -1.30
CA GLU A 135 -8.31 -0.66 -1.38
C GLU A 135 -7.14 -0.10 -0.57
N LEU A 136 -6.83 1.19 -0.74
CA LEU A 136 -5.78 1.88 0.02
C LEU A 136 -6.07 1.91 1.52
N LYS A 137 -7.34 2.10 1.92
CA LYS A 137 -7.74 2.05 3.34
C LYS A 137 -7.69 0.65 3.93
N GLY A 138 -7.76 -0.39 3.09
CA GLY A 138 -7.61 -1.78 3.51
C GLY A 138 -6.15 -2.25 3.54
N GLN A 139 -5.20 -1.45 3.05
CA GLN A 139 -3.79 -1.80 3.03
C GLN A 139 -3.23 -1.93 4.45
N SER A 140 -2.42 -2.96 4.68
CA SER A 140 -1.73 -3.12 5.96
C SER A 140 -0.76 -1.96 6.20
N LYS A 141 -0.78 -1.44 7.43
CA LYS A 141 0.08 -0.36 7.88
C LYS A 141 1.56 -0.74 7.73
N LEU A 142 2.33 0.08 7.03
CA LEU A 142 3.76 -0.14 6.80
C LEU A 142 4.66 0.56 7.82
N TYR A 143 4.19 1.64 8.45
CA TYR A 143 4.98 2.45 9.37
C TYR A 143 4.12 2.98 10.51
N ASP A 144 4.64 2.94 11.74
CA ASP A 144 4.19 3.82 12.83
C ASP A 144 4.80 5.21 12.62
N ILE A 145 4.09 6.25 13.06
CA ILE A 145 4.54 7.61 12.87
C ILE A 145 4.43 8.43 14.15
N VAL A 146 5.33 9.40 14.29
CA VAL A 146 5.27 10.40 15.36
C VAL A 146 5.85 11.71 14.84
N LYS A 147 5.25 12.85 15.22
CA LYS A 147 5.80 14.16 14.89
C LYS A 147 7.20 14.28 15.49
N SER A 148 8.15 14.75 14.70
CA SER A 148 9.55 14.88 15.10
C SER A 148 9.74 16.04 16.08
N ASP A 149 10.62 15.86 17.07
CA ASP A 149 11.02 16.92 18.00
C ASP A 149 11.69 18.11 17.29
N VAL A 150 12.19 17.89 16.07
CA VAL A 150 12.87 18.91 15.29
C VAL A 150 11.90 19.91 14.65
N SER A 151 10.63 19.55 14.48
CA SER A 151 9.61 20.39 13.85
C SER A 151 9.28 21.60 14.72
N SER A 152 9.12 22.75 14.08
CA SER A 152 8.93 24.07 14.67
C SER A 152 7.52 24.61 14.38
N ASP A 153 7.29 25.90 14.67
CA ASP A 153 6.07 26.62 14.30
C ASP A 153 6.10 27.16 12.86
N LYS A 154 7.11 26.78 12.07
CA LYS A 154 7.34 27.17 10.68
C LYS A 154 7.46 25.94 9.78
N THR A 155 7.49 26.17 8.47
CA THR A 155 7.79 25.14 7.47
C THR A 155 9.13 24.46 7.76
N ASP A 156 9.09 23.15 7.96
CA ASP A 156 10.22 22.24 8.15
C ASP A 156 10.04 20.98 7.31
N PHE A 157 11.01 20.65 6.45
CA PHE A 157 10.85 19.50 5.57
C PHE A 157 12.16 18.90 5.07
N GLY A 158 12.05 17.72 4.45
CA GLY A 158 13.16 17.08 3.75
C GLY A 158 14.27 16.60 4.66
N ALA A 159 13.91 15.99 5.79
CA ALA A 159 14.87 15.46 6.74
C ALA A 159 15.63 14.24 6.18
N VAL A 160 16.95 14.24 6.32
CA VAL A 160 17.84 13.12 5.98
C VAL A 160 18.75 12.79 7.17
N LEU A 161 18.74 11.53 7.60
CA LEU A 161 19.58 11.02 8.68
C LEU A 161 20.82 10.29 8.13
N THR A 162 21.99 10.79 8.47
CA THR A 162 23.28 10.17 8.15
C THR A 162 23.68 9.13 9.21
N ASN A 163 24.57 8.21 8.84
CA ASN A 163 25.03 7.14 9.72
C ASN A 163 25.80 7.64 10.97
N ASP A 164 26.39 8.83 10.89
CA ASP A 164 27.05 9.53 12.01
C ASP A 164 26.06 10.35 12.88
N ASN A 165 24.77 9.98 12.85
CA ASN A 165 23.68 10.52 13.66
C ASN A 165 23.31 11.99 13.38
N ASN A 166 23.69 12.57 12.24
CA ASN A 166 23.28 13.92 11.91
C ASN A 166 21.97 13.90 11.10
N VAL A 167 21.02 14.75 11.50
CA VAL A 167 19.77 15.00 10.77
C VAL A 167 19.91 16.35 10.08
N TYR A 168 19.83 16.37 8.75
CA TYR A 168 19.80 17.61 7.96
C TYR A 168 18.41 17.83 7.38
N PHE A 169 17.93 19.06 7.36
CA PHE A 169 16.59 19.39 6.85
C PHE A 169 16.50 20.87 6.45
N ALA A 170 15.52 21.23 5.62
CA ALA A 170 15.24 22.61 5.23
C ALA A 170 14.19 23.23 6.16
N SER A 171 14.34 24.51 6.50
CA SER A 171 13.49 25.14 7.50
C SER A 171 13.39 26.66 7.38
N ALA A 172 12.21 27.21 7.64
CA ALA A 172 11.93 28.65 7.68
C ALA A 172 12.05 29.26 9.10
N ARG A 173 12.63 28.52 10.08
CA ARG A 173 12.76 28.97 11.48
C ARG A 173 13.67 30.19 11.72
N ASN A 174 14.43 30.64 10.71
CA ASN A 174 15.31 31.81 10.84
C ASN A 174 14.54 33.13 10.72
N THR A 175 13.95 33.62 11.81
CA THR A 175 13.16 34.86 11.81
C THR A 175 13.97 36.14 11.55
N SER A 176 15.31 36.05 11.51
CA SER A 176 16.16 37.18 11.09
C SER A 176 16.24 37.34 9.56
N LYS A 177 15.90 36.30 8.80
CA LYS A 177 15.80 36.37 7.33
C LYS A 177 14.59 37.18 6.91
N ARG A 178 14.66 37.73 5.70
CA ARG A 178 13.50 38.36 5.05
C ARG A 178 12.45 37.28 4.78
N ASN A 179 11.18 37.67 4.84
CA ASN A 179 10.12 36.81 4.35
C ASN A 179 10.12 36.76 2.80
N SER A 180 9.79 35.59 2.28
CA SER A 180 9.53 35.34 0.87
C SER A 180 8.16 35.92 0.50
N ASN A 181 8.04 36.41 -0.74
CA ASN A 181 6.77 36.92 -1.24
C ASN A 181 5.79 35.81 -1.65
N PHE A 182 6.24 34.55 -1.64
CA PHE A 182 5.44 33.40 -2.04
C PHE A 182 4.44 32.98 -0.97
N ASN A 183 4.91 32.82 0.28
CA ASN A 183 4.12 32.33 1.41
C ASN A 183 4.23 33.20 2.67
N GLU A 184 4.90 34.36 2.59
CA GLU A 184 5.14 35.28 3.73
C GLU A 184 5.96 34.68 4.88
N GLU A 185 6.65 33.55 4.68
CA GLU A 185 7.58 32.96 5.66
C GLU A 185 9.04 33.36 5.39
N PRO A 186 9.95 33.29 6.39
CA PRO A 186 11.37 33.52 6.17
C PRO A 186 11.95 32.59 5.10
N TYR A 187 12.94 33.10 4.35
CA TYR A 187 13.69 32.26 3.40
C TYR A 187 14.29 31.02 4.10
N LEU A 188 14.23 29.89 3.41
CA LEU A 188 14.66 28.60 3.95
C LEU A 188 16.18 28.58 4.18
N ASP A 189 16.59 27.94 5.26
CA ASP A 189 17.96 27.55 5.56
C ASP A 189 18.02 26.02 5.73
N ILE A 190 19.18 25.43 5.44
CA ILE A 190 19.51 24.07 5.84
C ILE A 190 19.98 24.09 7.29
N TYR A 191 19.37 23.23 8.09
CA TYR A 191 19.69 23.02 9.49
C TYR A 191 20.26 21.62 9.71
N LYS A 192 20.98 21.47 10.83
CA LYS A 192 21.56 20.23 11.31
C LYS A 192 21.16 20.01 12.77
N ALA A 193 20.77 18.80 13.12
CA ALA A 193 20.54 18.34 14.48
C ALA A 193 21.17 16.95 14.71
N THR A 194 21.18 16.47 15.96
CA THR A 194 21.70 15.15 16.32
C THR A 194 20.56 14.19 16.62
N TYR A 195 20.58 13.00 16.02
CA TYR A 195 19.70 11.89 16.36
C TYR A 195 20.27 11.10 17.54
N ASN A 196 19.58 11.14 18.67
CA ASN A 196 20.04 10.53 19.91
C ASN A 196 19.69 9.04 19.97
N ALA A 197 20.41 8.29 20.81
CA ALA A 197 20.20 6.84 20.96
C ALA A 197 18.80 6.46 21.48
N ASN A 198 18.12 7.37 22.18
CA ASN A 198 16.73 7.20 22.63
C ASN A 198 15.69 7.58 21.57
N GLY A 199 16.11 7.90 20.34
CA GLY A 199 15.24 8.26 19.23
C GLY A 199 14.76 9.72 19.21
N THR A 200 15.19 10.57 20.15
CA THR A 200 14.89 12.01 20.11
C THR A 200 15.88 12.75 19.21
N ILE A 201 15.50 13.95 18.78
CA ILE A 201 16.39 14.83 18.00
C ILE A 201 16.74 16.06 18.82
N SER A 202 18.02 16.44 18.82
CA SER A 202 18.50 17.64 19.52
C SER A 202 17.97 18.93 18.91
N ASP A 203 18.19 20.05 19.60
CA ASP A 203 18.02 21.37 19.00
C ASP A 203 18.82 21.50 17.70
N ALA A 204 18.23 22.19 16.73
CA ALA A 204 18.81 22.36 15.41
C ALA A 204 19.64 23.64 15.31
N VAL A 205 20.77 23.54 14.61
CA VAL A 205 21.66 24.66 14.30
C VAL A 205 21.73 24.87 12.79
N ALA A 206 21.77 26.13 12.34
CA ALA A 206 21.92 26.42 10.92
C ALA A 206 23.27 25.90 10.41
N VAL A 207 23.30 25.36 9.20
CA VAL A 207 24.52 24.87 8.57
C VAL A 207 25.36 26.04 8.05
N ASP A 208 26.58 26.18 8.56
CA ASP A 208 27.53 27.20 8.11
C ASP A 208 28.00 26.96 6.67
N ASN A 209 28.37 28.05 5.98
CA ASN A 209 28.96 28.09 4.63
C ASN A 209 28.11 27.56 3.46
N ILE A 210 26.90 27.08 3.73
CA ILE A 210 25.97 26.58 2.70
C ILE A 210 24.80 27.53 2.52
N ASN A 211 24.28 28.03 3.64
CA ASN A 211 23.12 28.91 3.68
C ASN A 211 23.41 30.28 3.06
N THR A 212 22.50 30.71 2.20
CA THR A 212 22.54 31.96 1.46
C THR A 212 21.40 32.88 1.91
N LYS A 213 21.27 34.04 1.28
CA LYS A 213 20.15 34.96 1.56
C LYS A 213 18.82 34.53 0.90
N TRP A 214 18.84 33.46 0.11
CA TRP A 214 17.71 32.92 -0.64
C TRP A 214 17.23 31.59 -0.02
N HIS A 215 16.34 30.87 -0.70
CA HIS A 215 15.93 29.52 -0.27
C HIS A 215 17.07 28.53 -0.49
N ASP A 216 17.44 27.81 0.57
CA ASP A 216 18.41 26.71 0.55
C ASP A 216 17.79 25.43 1.13
N GLY A 217 18.08 24.30 0.47
CA GLY A 217 17.53 22.99 0.78
C GLY A 217 16.41 22.54 -0.18
N PRO A 218 15.92 21.30 -0.04
CA PRO A 218 16.43 20.26 0.86
C PRO A 218 17.77 19.68 0.38
N ALA A 219 18.37 18.80 1.19
CA ALA A 219 19.69 18.22 0.95
C ALA A 219 19.68 16.69 0.91
N SER A 220 20.68 16.12 0.26
CA SER A 220 21.03 14.71 0.25
C SER A 220 22.53 14.56 0.49
N ILE A 221 22.92 13.53 1.23
CA ILE A 221 24.30 13.34 1.68
C ILE A 221 24.75 11.94 1.32
N THR A 222 25.97 11.81 0.82
CA THR A 222 26.59 10.51 0.50
C THR A 222 26.74 9.64 1.75
N SER A 223 26.76 8.32 1.58
CA SER A 223 26.83 7.38 2.71
C SER A 223 28.09 7.52 3.58
N ASP A 224 29.17 8.09 3.03
CA ASP A 224 30.40 8.42 3.75
C ASP A 224 30.32 9.74 4.54
N GLY A 225 29.24 10.51 4.39
CA GLY A 225 28.99 11.78 5.07
C GLY A 225 29.80 12.98 4.55
N ASN A 226 30.56 12.82 3.46
CA ASN A 226 31.54 13.83 3.02
C ASN A 226 31.06 14.72 1.88
N THR A 227 30.00 14.35 1.16
CA THR A 227 29.46 15.13 0.04
C THR A 227 27.99 15.43 0.27
N MET A 228 27.60 16.70 0.11
CA MET A 228 26.21 17.15 0.15
C MET A 228 25.79 17.62 -1.24
N TYR A 229 24.63 17.15 -1.69
CA TYR A 229 23.87 17.72 -2.80
C TYR A 229 22.68 18.48 -2.23
N TYR A 230 22.43 19.71 -2.65
CA TYR A 230 21.31 20.50 -2.11
C TYR A 230 20.74 21.48 -3.12
N GLY A 231 19.49 21.89 -2.93
CA GLY A 231 18.85 22.94 -3.72
C GLY A 231 19.22 24.34 -3.24
N SER A 232 19.44 25.28 -4.15
CA SER A 232 19.58 26.71 -3.84
C SER A 232 19.13 27.57 -5.03
N GLU A 233 18.75 28.83 -4.81
CA GLU A 233 18.25 29.70 -5.88
C GLU A 233 19.35 30.16 -6.85
N SER A 234 19.06 30.10 -8.15
CA SER A 234 19.92 30.54 -9.27
C SER A 234 20.36 32.00 -9.20
N PHE A 235 19.69 32.82 -8.36
CA PHE A 235 20.14 34.17 -8.06
C PHE A 235 21.53 34.23 -7.44
N ASN A 236 21.99 33.16 -6.79
CA ASN A 236 23.36 33.04 -6.30
C ASN A 236 24.38 33.05 -7.46
N GLU A 237 24.03 32.46 -8.60
CA GLU A 237 24.80 32.52 -9.86
C GLU A 237 24.51 33.77 -10.70
N LYS A 238 23.66 34.68 -10.21
CA LYS A 238 23.14 35.84 -10.97
C LYS A 238 22.40 35.43 -12.25
N GLU A 239 21.85 34.21 -12.28
CA GLU A 239 21.06 33.69 -13.39
C GLU A 239 19.57 33.76 -13.10
N TYR A 240 18.81 34.34 -14.03
CA TYR A 240 17.36 34.54 -13.91
C TYR A 240 16.77 34.95 -15.26
N VAL A 241 15.48 34.67 -15.45
CA VAL A 241 14.70 35.16 -16.59
C VAL A 241 14.09 36.52 -16.24
N LYS A 242 14.26 37.50 -17.13
CA LYS A 242 13.67 38.85 -16.97
C LYS A 242 12.37 38.94 -17.75
N ASP A 243 11.28 39.24 -17.06
CA ASP A 243 10.03 39.62 -17.71
C ASP A 243 9.86 41.16 -17.65
N LYS A 244 10.01 41.81 -18.81
CA LYS A 244 9.90 43.27 -18.93
C LYS A 244 8.46 43.75 -18.73
N ALA A 245 7.46 42.97 -19.14
CA ALA A 245 6.06 43.33 -18.99
C ALA A 245 5.65 43.31 -17.52
N LYS A 246 6.09 42.27 -16.79
CA LYS A 246 5.83 42.10 -15.35
C LYS A 246 6.77 42.92 -14.46
N LYS A 247 7.85 43.47 -15.02
CA LYS A 247 8.95 44.15 -14.29
C LYS A 247 9.53 43.26 -13.19
N ALA A 248 9.67 41.96 -13.48
CA ALA A 248 10.06 40.95 -12.52
C ALA A 248 11.27 40.14 -13.01
N LYS A 249 11.96 39.51 -12.05
CA LYS A 249 13.03 38.54 -12.30
C LYS A 249 12.60 37.22 -11.67
N PHE A 250 12.69 36.15 -12.45
CA PHE A 250 12.34 34.82 -12.00
C PHE A 250 13.61 33.98 -11.93
N GLY A 251 13.95 33.56 -10.72
CA GLY A 251 15.00 32.57 -10.48
C GLY A 251 14.46 31.15 -10.63
N LYS A 252 15.38 30.20 -10.63
CA LYS A 252 15.12 28.76 -10.62
C LYS A 252 15.82 28.12 -9.43
N ILE A 253 15.36 26.95 -9.02
CA ILE A 253 16.13 26.13 -8.08
C ILE A 253 17.21 25.39 -8.86
N TYR A 254 18.45 25.53 -8.40
CA TYR A 254 19.64 24.84 -8.90
C TYR A 254 20.09 23.82 -7.87
N LEU A 255 20.66 22.71 -8.34
CA LEU A 255 21.41 21.81 -7.48
C LEU A 255 22.85 22.26 -7.33
N TYR A 256 23.35 22.15 -6.11
CA TYR A 256 24.74 22.40 -5.74
C TYR A 256 25.36 21.14 -5.17
N LYS A 257 26.68 21.02 -5.29
CA LYS A 257 27.51 20.04 -4.59
C LYS A 257 28.46 20.77 -3.65
N ALA A 258 28.51 20.33 -2.40
CA ALA A 258 29.48 20.77 -1.40
C ALA A 258 30.22 19.58 -0.79
N THR A 259 31.43 19.83 -0.29
CA THR A 259 32.28 18.82 0.37
C THR A 259 32.52 19.17 1.82
N LYS A 260 32.74 18.17 2.66
CA LYS A 260 33.03 18.37 4.08
C LYS A 260 34.55 18.44 4.31
N GLU A 261 35.02 19.52 4.93
CA GLU A 261 36.38 19.71 5.40
C GLU A 261 36.38 19.74 6.95
N GLY A 262 36.73 18.61 7.56
CA GLY A 262 36.53 18.39 9.00
C GLY A 262 35.04 18.34 9.34
N ASP A 263 34.57 19.27 10.17
CA ASP A 263 33.14 19.38 10.53
C ASP A 263 32.38 20.45 9.73
N LYS A 264 33.06 21.17 8.82
CA LYS A 264 32.48 22.28 8.08
C LYS A 264 32.25 21.89 6.62
N TRP A 265 31.13 22.34 6.08
CA TRP A 265 30.90 22.27 4.64
C TRP A 265 31.67 23.40 3.92
N SER A 266 32.19 23.08 2.74
CA SER A 266 33.01 23.94 1.89
C SER A 266 32.79 23.59 0.40
N ASN A 267 33.49 24.32 -0.47
CA ASN A 267 33.55 24.05 -1.92
C ASN A 267 32.20 23.89 -2.61
N SER A 268 31.20 24.66 -2.20
CA SER A 268 29.89 24.64 -2.84
C SER A 268 29.98 25.12 -4.30
N LYS A 269 29.51 24.30 -5.24
CA LYS A 269 29.50 24.59 -6.68
C LYS A 269 28.17 24.16 -7.31
N PRO A 270 27.60 24.96 -8.23
CA PRO A 270 26.40 24.56 -8.96
C PRO A 270 26.72 23.39 -9.90
N LEU A 271 25.75 22.48 -10.07
CA LEU A 271 25.86 21.37 -11.01
C LEU A 271 25.75 21.84 -12.48
N PRO A 272 26.44 21.18 -13.42
CA PRO A 272 26.58 21.69 -14.80
C PRO A 272 25.31 21.58 -15.66
N PHE A 273 24.31 20.80 -15.23
CA PHE A 273 23.04 20.63 -15.95
C PHE A 273 21.92 21.56 -15.45
N ASN A 274 22.21 22.43 -14.48
CA ASN A 274 21.33 23.51 -14.08
C ASN A 274 21.08 24.49 -15.24
N ASN A 275 19.90 25.12 -15.28
CA ASN A 275 19.55 26.06 -16.32
C ASN A 275 18.49 27.06 -15.88
N LYS A 276 18.63 28.32 -16.27
CA LYS A 276 17.70 29.40 -15.88
C LYS A 276 16.27 29.23 -16.40
N GLU A 277 16.03 28.32 -17.34
CA GLU A 277 14.71 28.08 -17.94
C GLU A 277 13.89 27.04 -17.16
N TYR A 278 14.51 26.20 -16.32
CA TYR A 278 13.84 25.12 -15.59
C TYR A 278 14.43 24.91 -14.19
N ASP A 279 13.67 24.25 -13.32
CA ASP A 279 14.06 23.93 -11.95
C ASP A 279 14.77 22.57 -11.91
N VAL A 280 15.79 22.45 -11.08
CA VAL A 280 16.51 21.20 -10.78
C VAL A 280 16.64 21.14 -9.26
N ARG A 281 15.87 20.27 -8.62
CA ARG A 281 15.68 20.32 -7.16
C ARG A 281 15.45 18.95 -6.53
N ASN A 282 15.43 18.93 -5.20
CA ASN A 282 15.14 17.76 -4.37
C ASN A 282 16.05 16.56 -4.71
N PRO A 283 17.36 16.67 -4.41
CA PRO A 283 18.33 15.65 -4.80
C PRO A 283 18.22 14.39 -3.94
N SER A 284 18.62 13.25 -4.49
CA SER A 284 18.92 12.01 -3.76
C SER A 284 20.06 11.25 -4.42
N ILE A 285 21.17 11.07 -3.69
CA ILE A 285 22.34 10.32 -4.16
C ILE A 285 22.25 8.84 -3.77
N SER A 286 22.57 7.95 -4.70
CA SER A 286 22.66 6.51 -4.44
C SER A 286 23.75 6.18 -3.42
N LYS A 287 23.61 5.04 -2.73
CA LYS A 287 24.56 4.55 -1.72
C LYS A 287 26.01 4.52 -2.20
N ASP A 288 26.21 4.10 -3.46
CA ASP A 288 27.54 4.01 -4.08
C ASP A 288 28.07 5.36 -4.59
N GLY A 289 27.29 6.43 -4.49
CA GLY A 289 27.63 7.77 -4.94
C GLY A 289 27.63 7.97 -6.46
N LYS A 290 27.14 6.98 -7.24
CA LYS A 290 27.27 6.99 -8.72
C LYS A 290 26.02 7.43 -9.47
N THR A 291 24.87 7.53 -8.81
CA THR A 291 23.62 7.96 -9.44
C THR A 291 22.94 9.01 -8.59
N LEU A 292 22.76 10.21 -9.15
CA LEU A 292 22.01 11.29 -8.52
C LEU A 292 20.62 11.36 -9.14
N TYR A 293 19.60 11.15 -8.31
CA TYR A 293 18.20 11.35 -8.61
C TYR A 293 17.79 12.78 -8.23
N PHE A 294 16.88 13.38 -8.98
CA PHE A 294 16.34 14.71 -8.69
C PHE A 294 15.01 14.93 -9.41
N SER A 295 14.28 15.97 -9.00
CA SER A 295 13.06 16.42 -9.67
C SER A 295 13.33 17.63 -10.57
N SER A 296 12.68 17.70 -11.73
CA SER A 296 12.83 18.80 -12.68
C SER A 296 11.64 18.92 -13.65
N ASN A 297 11.29 20.16 -14.00
CA ASN A 297 10.36 20.51 -15.08
C ASN A 297 11.08 20.76 -16.42
N MET A 298 12.27 20.21 -16.61
CA MET A 298 13.03 20.39 -17.85
C MET A 298 12.39 19.70 -19.06
N PRO A 299 12.65 20.17 -20.29
CA PRO A 299 12.10 19.57 -21.50
C PRO A 299 12.41 18.07 -21.64
N GLY A 300 11.43 17.30 -22.13
CA GLY A 300 11.56 15.84 -22.29
C GLY A 300 10.86 15.02 -21.20
N GLY A 301 10.21 15.67 -20.24
CA GLY A 301 9.32 15.04 -19.26
C GLY A 301 7.89 14.78 -19.75
N PHE A 302 7.07 14.24 -18.84
CA PHE A 302 5.66 13.88 -19.04
C PHE A 302 4.70 14.98 -18.62
N GLY A 303 5.08 15.81 -17.64
CA GLY A 303 4.15 16.71 -16.97
C GLY A 303 4.78 17.94 -16.32
N GLY A 304 4.29 18.24 -15.12
CA GLY A 304 4.75 19.36 -14.29
C GLY A 304 6.20 19.17 -13.87
N GLU A 305 6.42 18.45 -12.79
CA GLU A 305 7.76 18.01 -12.39
C GLU A 305 7.89 16.52 -12.56
N ASP A 306 9.02 16.10 -13.09
CA ASP A 306 9.34 14.70 -13.28
C ASP A 306 10.56 14.33 -12.46
N ILE A 307 10.72 13.04 -12.17
CA ILE A 307 11.94 12.48 -11.59
C ILE A 307 12.89 12.06 -12.71
N TRP A 308 14.13 12.53 -12.55
CA TRP A 308 15.25 12.28 -13.42
C TRP A 308 16.39 11.65 -12.63
N LYS A 309 17.32 11.01 -13.34
CA LYS A 309 18.59 10.54 -12.79
C LYS A 309 19.76 10.95 -13.67
N VAL A 310 20.94 11.04 -13.08
CA VAL A 310 22.19 11.28 -13.81
C VAL A 310 23.33 10.48 -13.21
N ALA A 311 24.21 9.95 -14.06
CA ALA A 311 25.43 9.29 -13.63
C ALA A 311 26.41 10.31 -13.03
N VAL A 312 27.09 9.93 -11.95
CA VAL A 312 28.05 10.76 -11.21
C VAL A 312 29.42 10.06 -11.22
N ASN A 313 30.45 10.80 -11.61
CA ASN A 313 31.84 10.36 -11.58
C ASN A 313 32.72 11.49 -11.02
N GLY A 314 32.81 11.58 -9.70
CA GLY A 314 33.51 12.67 -9.03
C GLY A 314 32.81 14.01 -9.26
N ASP A 315 33.44 14.90 -10.03
CA ASP A 315 32.90 16.20 -10.45
C ASP A 315 32.33 16.17 -11.88
N GLU A 316 32.33 15.02 -12.54
CA GLU A 316 31.74 14.81 -13.86
C GLU A 316 30.34 14.19 -13.76
N TYR A 317 29.43 14.64 -14.63
CA TYR A 317 28.03 14.22 -14.66
C TYR A 317 27.66 13.75 -16.07
N GLY A 318 26.85 12.70 -16.13
CA GLY A 318 26.26 12.22 -17.38
C GLY A 318 25.17 13.16 -17.93
N THR A 319 24.45 12.69 -18.93
CA THR A 319 23.22 13.37 -19.40
C THR A 319 22.06 12.96 -18.50
N PRO A 320 21.21 13.90 -18.03
CA PRO A 320 20.01 13.55 -17.29
C PRO A 320 19.05 12.66 -18.08
N GLU A 321 18.51 11.64 -17.42
CA GLU A 321 17.58 10.65 -17.96
C GLU A 321 16.27 10.66 -17.17
N ASN A 322 15.13 10.75 -17.86
CA ASN A 322 13.81 10.71 -17.25
C ASN A 322 13.47 9.28 -16.82
N LEU A 323 12.87 9.08 -15.64
CA LEU A 323 12.53 7.73 -15.14
C LEU A 323 11.32 7.07 -15.82
N GLY A 324 10.65 7.78 -16.73
CA GLY A 324 9.58 7.23 -17.55
C GLY A 324 8.23 7.09 -16.83
N ALA A 325 7.22 6.64 -17.57
CA ALA A 325 5.82 6.62 -17.15
C ALA A 325 5.47 5.71 -15.95
N LYS A 326 6.40 4.86 -15.49
CA LYS A 326 6.20 4.09 -14.25
C LYS A 326 6.28 4.99 -13.02
N VAL A 327 7.13 6.01 -13.10
CA VAL A 327 7.30 7.03 -12.06
C VAL A 327 6.48 8.26 -12.44
N ASN A 328 6.78 8.86 -13.59
CA ASN A 328 6.27 10.17 -13.97
C ASN A 328 4.88 10.12 -14.62
N THR A 329 4.11 11.18 -14.43
CA THR A 329 2.76 11.43 -14.95
C THR A 329 2.68 12.85 -15.53
N GLU A 330 1.51 13.27 -16.00
CA GLU A 330 1.28 14.65 -16.44
C GLU A 330 1.25 15.67 -15.27
N ALA A 331 1.23 15.20 -14.01
CA ALA A 331 1.23 16.05 -12.82
C ALA A 331 2.66 16.24 -12.26
N ASN A 332 2.81 16.35 -10.94
CA ASN A 332 4.12 16.49 -10.30
C ASN A 332 4.53 15.18 -9.60
N GLU A 333 5.73 14.72 -9.92
CA GLU A 333 6.51 13.74 -9.20
C GLU A 333 7.80 14.39 -8.68
N SER A 334 7.95 14.40 -7.37
CA SER A 334 9.02 15.16 -6.71
C SER A 334 9.59 14.39 -5.51
N PHE A 335 10.61 14.97 -4.89
CA PHE A 335 11.30 14.43 -3.72
C PHE A 335 11.70 12.94 -3.82
N PRO A 336 12.48 12.56 -4.85
CA PRO A 336 13.01 11.20 -4.91
C PRO A 336 13.91 10.90 -3.70
N PHE A 337 13.88 9.65 -3.25
CA PHE A 337 14.83 9.10 -2.30
C PHE A 337 15.12 7.64 -2.66
N ILE A 338 16.36 7.34 -3.05
CA ILE A 338 16.81 5.98 -3.32
C ILE A 338 17.40 5.36 -2.05
N THR A 339 16.92 4.18 -1.67
CA THR A 339 17.50 3.42 -0.55
C THR A 339 18.76 2.65 -0.96
N ASP A 340 19.45 2.12 0.03
CA ASP A 340 20.58 1.19 -0.13
C ASP A 340 20.24 -0.10 -0.90
N ASP A 341 18.97 -0.50 -0.92
CA ASP A 341 18.46 -1.71 -1.56
C ASP A 341 17.70 -1.42 -2.86
N ASP A 342 18.01 -0.29 -3.50
CA ASP A 342 17.42 0.15 -4.78
C ASP A 342 15.88 0.31 -4.75
N VAL A 343 15.34 0.66 -3.59
CA VAL A 343 13.93 1.07 -3.46
C VAL A 343 13.85 2.58 -3.59
N LEU A 344 13.22 3.05 -4.67
CA LEU A 344 12.96 4.47 -4.89
C LEU A 344 11.65 4.85 -4.20
N PHE A 345 11.74 5.74 -3.21
CA PHE A 345 10.61 6.51 -2.69
C PHE A 345 10.48 7.82 -3.47
N PHE A 346 9.26 8.30 -3.64
CA PHE A 346 8.99 9.62 -4.22
C PHE A 346 7.58 10.08 -3.89
N SER A 347 7.31 11.37 -4.08
CA SER A 347 6.01 11.99 -3.84
C SER A 347 5.31 12.28 -5.17
N SER A 348 4.03 11.94 -5.29
CA SER A 348 3.24 12.25 -6.48
C SER A 348 1.88 12.81 -6.11
N ASN A 349 1.43 13.83 -6.85
CA ASN A 349 0.04 14.30 -6.82
C ASN A 349 -0.76 13.89 -8.08
N GLY A 350 -0.12 13.17 -9.02
CA GLY A 350 -0.73 12.64 -10.24
C GLY A 350 -1.27 11.22 -10.10
N LYS A 351 -0.70 10.43 -9.20
CA LYS A 351 -1.11 9.03 -8.95
C LYS A 351 -2.31 8.94 -8.00
N GLN A 352 -2.98 7.79 -8.03
CA GLN A 352 -4.09 7.52 -7.10
C GLN A 352 -3.59 7.44 -5.67
N GLY A 353 -4.26 8.17 -4.78
CA GLY A 353 -3.86 8.32 -3.39
C GLY A 353 -4.87 9.14 -2.59
N PHE A 354 -4.53 9.44 -1.35
CA PHE A 354 -5.44 10.04 -0.38
C PHE A 354 -5.61 11.54 -0.59
N GLY A 355 -4.58 12.24 -1.09
CA GLY A 355 -4.47 13.68 -0.87
C GLY A 355 -3.84 14.44 -2.02
N GLY A 356 -3.08 15.48 -1.64
CA GLY A 356 -2.23 16.26 -2.54
C GLY A 356 -1.05 15.41 -2.98
N TYR A 357 0.15 15.66 -2.45
CA TYR A 357 1.24 14.69 -2.55
C TYR A 357 0.99 13.47 -1.67
N ASP A 358 1.12 12.30 -2.27
CA ASP A 358 1.21 11.02 -1.57
C ASP A 358 2.60 10.42 -1.81
N ILE A 359 3.15 9.71 -0.83
CA ILE A 359 4.42 8.97 -0.94
C ILE A 359 4.19 7.61 -1.59
N PHE A 360 4.98 7.31 -2.60
CA PHE A 360 5.02 6.04 -3.31
C PHE A 360 6.41 5.41 -3.18
N LYS A 361 6.47 4.09 -3.30
CA LYS A 361 7.73 3.35 -3.39
C LYS A 361 7.72 2.34 -4.53
N MET A 362 8.88 2.11 -5.14
CA MET A 362 9.09 1.04 -6.12
C MET A 362 10.49 0.47 -6.04
N ASP A 363 10.62 -0.81 -6.36
CA ASP A 363 11.91 -1.45 -6.59
C ASP A 363 12.33 -1.17 -8.04
N VAL A 364 13.42 -0.43 -8.23
CA VAL A 364 13.83 -0.01 -9.58
C VAL A 364 14.35 -1.16 -10.44
N ASN A 365 14.72 -2.29 -9.82
CA ASN A 365 15.26 -3.47 -10.47
C ASN A 365 14.16 -4.47 -10.90
N LYS A 366 13.02 -4.51 -10.18
CA LYS A 366 11.93 -5.46 -10.47
C LYS A 366 10.95 -4.98 -11.54
N GLY A 367 11.03 -3.72 -11.95
CA GLY A 367 10.16 -3.14 -12.98
C GLY A 367 8.66 -3.16 -12.63
N THR A 368 8.31 -3.29 -11.35
CA THR A 368 6.93 -3.23 -10.86
C THR A 368 6.40 -1.79 -10.89
N ALA A 369 5.07 -1.63 -10.83
CA ALA A 369 4.47 -0.32 -10.66
C ALA A 369 4.76 0.24 -9.26
N ALA A 370 4.82 1.56 -9.13
CA ALA A 370 4.97 2.20 -7.84
C ALA A 370 3.74 1.99 -6.96
N MET A 371 3.99 1.64 -5.70
CA MET A 371 2.97 1.36 -4.70
C MET A 371 2.84 2.54 -3.74
N ASN A 372 1.61 2.98 -3.47
CA ASN A 372 1.33 3.98 -2.44
C ASN A 372 1.71 3.42 -1.06
N VAL A 373 2.40 4.20 -0.22
CA VAL A 373 2.87 3.74 1.09
C VAL A 373 1.72 3.50 2.09
N GLY A 374 0.55 4.09 1.86
CA GLY A 374 -0.64 3.91 2.68
C GLY A 374 -0.67 4.74 3.95
N GLU A 375 -1.78 4.67 4.67
CA GLU A 375 -1.92 5.28 5.99
C GLU A 375 -1.00 4.59 7.02
N PRO A 376 -0.49 5.31 8.04
CA PRO A 376 -0.71 6.73 8.35
C PRO A 376 0.34 7.67 7.72
N VAL A 377 1.27 7.14 6.92
CA VAL A 377 2.29 7.97 6.24
C VAL A 377 1.59 8.90 5.25
N ASN A 378 0.69 8.36 4.44
CA ASN A 378 -0.15 9.15 3.56
C ASN A 378 -1.51 9.47 4.22
N THR A 379 -2.03 10.64 3.88
CA THR A 379 -3.24 11.26 4.41
C THR A 379 -3.91 12.07 3.31
N SER A 380 -5.04 12.71 3.60
CA SER A 380 -5.62 13.65 2.63
C SER A 380 -4.72 14.87 2.36
N LYS A 381 -3.72 15.14 3.18
CA LYS A 381 -2.88 16.35 3.09
C LYS A 381 -1.67 16.11 2.18
N ASP A 382 -0.72 17.03 2.12
CA ASP A 382 0.54 16.75 1.43
C ASP A 382 1.41 15.88 2.33
N ASP A 383 1.90 14.78 1.78
CA ASP A 383 2.83 13.85 2.40
C ASP A 383 3.99 13.62 1.44
N PHE A 384 5.18 14.05 1.84
CA PHE A 384 6.29 14.17 0.91
C PHE A 384 7.68 14.02 1.54
N ALA A 385 8.71 14.02 0.69
CA ALA A 385 10.12 13.97 1.11
C ALA A 385 10.47 12.82 2.06
N PHE A 386 9.99 11.61 1.74
CA PHE A 386 10.31 10.42 2.51
C PHE A 386 11.78 10.05 2.37
N THR A 387 12.47 9.82 3.48
CA THR A 387 13.83 9.27 3.54
C THR A 387 13.87 8.10 4.51
N TYR A 388 14.84 7.21 4.34
CA TYR A 388 15.00 6.03 5.19
C TYR A 388 16.46 5.71 5.46
N ASN A 389 16.82 5.54 6.73
CA ASN A 389 18.13 5.06 7.14
C ASN A 389 18.04 3.57 7.54
N ALA A 390 18.59 2.70 6.71
CA ALA A 390 18.54 1.25 6.93
C ALA A 390 19.33 0.78 8.17
N THR A 391 20.44 1.45 8.49
CA THR A 391 21.28 1.14 9.67
C THR A 391 20.52 1.42 10.97
N LYS A 392 19.80 2.55 11.01
CA LYS A 392 19.05 3.02 12.19
C LYS A 392 17.60 2.54 12.19
N LYS A 393 17.13 1.96 11.09
CA LYS A 393 15.76 1.45 10.87
C LYS A 393 14.70 2.51 11.17
N VAL A 394 14.95 3.74 10.74
CA VAL A 394 14.04 4.87 10.92
C VAL A 394 13.90 5.63 9.61
N GLY A 395 12.67 5.98 9.26
CA GLY A 395 12.34 6.88 8.18
C GLY A 395 11.96 8.26 8.68
N PHE A 396 12.02 9.23 7.78
CA PHE A 396 11.46 10.56 7.98
C PHE A 396 10.61 10.92 6.78
N PHE A 397 9.60 11.75 7.00
CA PHE A 397 8.86 12.39 5.91
C PHE A 397 8.30 13.73 6.38
N SER A 398 7.77 14.50 5.46
CA SER A 398 7.20 15.82 5.70
C SER A 398 5.72 15.84 5.38
N SER A 399 4.94 16.57 6.15
CA SER A 399 3.50 16.66 5.94
C SER A 399 2.88 17.93 6.49
N ASN A 400 1.88 18.47 5.79
CA ASN A 400 1.06 19.59 6.28
C ASN A 400 -0.23 19.17 6.99
N ARG A 401 -0.28 17.94 7.51
CA ARG A 401 -1.44 17.41 8.25
C ARG A 401 -1.85 18.22 9.48
N ASP A 402 -0.90 18.90 10.11
CA ASP A 402 -1.13 19.74 11.29
C ASP A 402 -1.16 21.25 10.95
N GLY A 403 -1.20 21.60 9.66
CA GLY A 403 -1.37 22.97 9.14
C GLY A 403 -0.08 23.64 8.63
N ASN A 404 1.08 23.24 9.13
CA ASN A 404 2.40 23.61 8.60
C ASN A 404 3.08 22.37 8.04
N ASP A 405 4.00 22.52 7.08
CA ASP A 405 4.91 21.43 6.72
C ASP A 405 5.77 21.07 7.93
N ASP A 406 5.51 19.90 8.51
CA ASP A 406 6.20 19.36 9.68
C ASP A 406 6.94 18.08 9.30
N ILE A 407 8.07 17.81 9.97
CA ILE A 407 8.79 16.54 9.87
C ILE A 407 8.19 15.52 10.82
N TYR A 408 7.99 14.30 10.34
CA TYR A 408 7.56 13.13 11.09
C TYR A 408 8.60 12.03 10.99
N LYS A 409 8.77 11.28 12.09
CA LYS A 409 9.47 10.00 12.09
C LYS A 409 8.51 8.91 11.61
N ALA A 410 9.02 7.96 10.85
CA ALA A 410 8.32 6.78 10.36
C ALA A 410 9.09 5.52 10.74
N ASP A 411 8.61 4.81 11.75
CA ASP A 411 9.20 3.57 12.24
C ASP A 411 8.59 2.40 11.46
N PRO A 412 9.39 1.60 10.74
CA PRO A 412 8.88 0.51 9.91
C PRO A 412 8.19 -0.55 10.78
N ILE A 413 7.00 -0.97 10.35
CA ILE A 413 6.30 -2.10 10.94
C ILE A 413 6.74 -3.36 10.22
N CYS A 414 7.26 -4.30 10.99
CA CYS A 414 7.54 -5.64 10.50
C CYS A 414 6.22 -6.35 10.21
N ASN A 415 5.96 -6.65 8.93
CA ASN A 415 4.84 -7.46 8.49
C ASN A 415 5.38 -8.62 7.63
N PHE A 416 4.68 -9.76 7.64
CA PHE A 416 4.99 -10.92 6.82
C PHE A 416 3.73 -11.61 6.33
N ARG A 417 3.84 -12.33 5.21
CA ARG A 417 2.79 -13.25 4.78
C ARG A 417 3.00 -14.59 5.46
N ALA A 418 1.98 -15.05 6.17
CA ALA A 418 1.88 -16.40 6.69
C ALA A 418 1.07 -17.24 5.72
N THR A 419 1.68 -18.25 5.11
CA THR A 419 0.99 -19.28 4.33
C THR A 419 1.01 -20.57 5.13
N VAL A 420 -0.16 -21.07 5.52
CA VAL A 420 -0.31 -22.29 6.34
C VAL A 420 -0.94 -23.38 5.50
N VAL A 421 -0.27 -24.52 5.38
CA VAL A 421 -0.81 -25.73 4.75
C VAL A 421 -1.22 -26.70 5.83
N VAL A 422 -2.48 -27.17 5.80
CA VAL A 422 -2.99 -28.17 6.73
C VAL A 422 -3.10 -29.53 6.05
N LYS A 423 -2.48 -30.54 6.65
CA LYS A 423 -2.46 -31.92 6.15
C LYS A 423 -3.00 -32.91 7.16
N ASP A 424 -3.49 -34.02 6.64
CA ASP A 424 -3.82 -35.21 7.41
C ASP A 424 -2.54 -35.94 7.81
N GLU A 425 -2.32 -36.15 9.11
CA GLU A 425 -1.08 -36.74 9.63
C GLU A 425 -0.84 -38.17 9.11
N MET A 426 -1.90 -38.95 8.87
CA MET A 426 -1.79 -40.35 8.46
C MET A 426 -1.57 -40.50 6.96
N THR A 427 -2.30 -39.72 6.16
CA THR A 427 -2.30 -39.86 4.70
C THR A 427 -1.36 -38.88 3.99
N GLY A 428 -0.98 -37.78 4.65
CA GLY A 428 -0.23 -36.68 4.06
C GLY A 428 -1.04 -35.81 3.10
N ASN A 429 -2.32 -36.10 2.90
CA ASN A 429 -3.20 -35.34 2.02
C ASN A 429 -3.57 -33.99 2.64
N VAL A 430 -3.79 -32.98 1.79
CA VAL A 430 -4.24 -31.66 2.23
C VAL A 430 -5.69 -31.69 2.72
N ILE A 431 -6.03 -30.83 3.69
CA ILE A 431 -7.37 -30.76 4.28
C ILE A 431 -8.02 -29.42 3.93
N GLU A 432 -9.07 -29.47 3.11
CA GLU A 432 -9.93 -28.32 2.79
C GLU A 432 -10.87 -27.96 3.96
N GLY A 433 -11.04 -26.65 4.18
CA GLY A 433 -11.95 -26.09 5.18
C GLY A 433 -11.59 -26.42 6.63
N ALA A 434 -10.33 -26.70 6.93
CA ALA A 434 -9.81 -26.69 8.30
C ALA A 434 -9.66 -25.24 8.75
N THR A 435 -10.03 -24.93 9.99
CA THR A 435 -9.86 -23.58 10.54
C THR A 435 -8.46 -23.47 11.14
N VAL A 436 -7.64 -22.62 10.53
CA VAL A 436 -6.31 -22.24 11.02
C VAL A 436 -6.46 -21.07 11.97
N PHE A 437 -5.87 -21.18 13.15
CA PHE A 437 -5.77 -20.13 14.15
C PHE A 437 -4.31 -19.70 14.25
N ILE A 438 -4.08 -18.40 14.18
CA ILE A 438 -2.78 -17.80 14.49
C ILE A 438 -2.97 -16.84 15.65
N THR A 439 -2.20 -17.03 16.72
CA THR A 439 -2.31 -16.30 17.98
C THR A 439 -0.97 -15.70 18.40
N ASP A 440 -1.02 -14.73 19.31
CA ASP A 440 0.16 -14.36 20.09
C ASP A 440 0.45 -15.41 21.19
N ILE A 441 1.52 -15.18 21.97
CA ILE A 441 1.91 -16.03 23.11
C ILE A 441 0.85 -16.09 24.22
N ASN A 442 -0.04 -15.10 24.30
CA ASN A 442 -1.12 -15.02 25.29
C ASN A 442 -2.44 -15.62 24.76
N GLN A 443 -2.39 -16.32 23.63
CA GLN A 443 -3.55 -16.94 22.96
C GLN A 443 -4.58 -15.92 22.44
N LYS A 444 -4.22 -14.64 22.29
CA LYS A 444 -5.06 -13.69 21.58
C LYS A 444 -5.05 -14.04 20.09
N ILE A 445 -6.23 -14.29 19.55
CA ILE A 445 -6.39 -14.60 18.12
C ILE A 445 -6.00 -13.36 17.29
N LEU A 446 -4.98 -13.52 16.45
CA LEU A 446 -4.56 -12.54 15.46
C LEU A 446 -5.37 -12.70 14.18
N THR A 447 -5.58 -13.95 13.75
CA THR A 447 -6.43 -14.31 12.61
C THR A 447 -6.99 -15.72 12.79
N ASN A 448 -8.15 -15.97 12.19
CA ASN A 448 -8.62 -17.31 11.89
C ASN A 448 -9.12 -17.36 10.45
N GLN A 449 -8.66 -18.35 9.69
CA GLN A 449 -9.03 -18.52 8.29
C GLN A 449 -9.29 -19.99 8.02
N ASN A 450 -10.21 -20.27 7.11
CA ASN A 450 -10.41 -21.63 6.63
C ASN A 450 -9.45 -21.92 5.48
N THR A 451 -8.93 -23.14 5.43
CA THR A 451 -8.13 -23.58 4.29
C THR A 451 -8.97 -23.73 3.02
N ASP A 452 -8.36 -23.43 1.88
CA ASP A 452 -8.93 -23.59 0.55
C ASP A 452 -8.89 -25.05 0.06
N VAL A 453 -9.22 -25.27 -1.22
CA VAL A 453 -9.20 -26.59 -1.89
C VAL A 453 -7.81 -27.24 -1.92
N ASN A 454 -6.73 -26.44 -1.78
CA ASN A 454 -5.36 -26.93 -1.70
C ASN A 454 -4.93 -27.17 -0.25
N GLY A 455 -5.82 -26.96 0.72
CA GLY A 455 -5.52 -27.02 2.15
C GLY A 455 -4.68 -25.85 2.65
N GLU A 456 -4.67 -24.73 1.92
CA GLU A 456 -3.86 -23.56 2.24
C GLU A 456 -4.70 -22.43 2.83
N SER A 457 -4.15 -21.71 3.80
CA SER A 457 -4.71 -20.44 4.28
C SER A 457 -3.60 -19.38 4.31
N GLU A 458 -3.93 -18.16 3.91
CA GLU A 458 -2.96 -17.06 3.89
C GLU A 458 -3.42 -15.90 4.77
N SER A 459 -2.47 -15.25 5.42
CA SER A 459 -2.73 -14.06 6.24
C SER A 459 -1.53 -13.13 6.25
N MET A 460 -1.77 -11.82 6.14
CA MET A 460 -0.77 -10.81 6.42
C MET A 460 -0.76 -10.51 7.92
N LEU A 461 0.39 -10.65 8.56
CA LEU A 461 0.55 -10.51 10.00
C LEU A 461 1.66 -9.53 10.33
N THR A 462 1.47 -8.78 11.41
CA THR A 462 2.53 -8.00 12.04
C THR A 462 3.40 -8.92 12.89
N CYS A 463 4.72 -8.75 12.82
CA CYS A 463 5.67 -9.52 13.61
C CYS A 463 5.45 -9.25 15.10
N LEU A 464 5.34 -10.32 15.87
CA LEU A 464 5.33 -10.29 17.33
C LEU A 464 6.52 -11.12 17.82
N PRO A 465 7.03 -10.88 19.05
CA PRO A 465 8.15 -11.67 19.58
C PRO A 465 7.90 -13.17 19.51
N THR A 466 6.65 -13.58 19.63
CA THR A 466 6.24 -14.95 19.38
C THR A 466 4.86 -15.02 18.75
N ILE A 467 4.75 -15.85 17.72
CA ILE A 467 3.49 -16.24 17.10
C ILE A 467 3.31 -17.75 17.23
N VAL A 468 2.08 -18.16 17.50
CA VAL A 468 1.67 -19.56 17.66
C VAL A 468 0.60 -19.86 16.62
N SER A 469 0.70 -20.99 15.93
CA SER A 469 -0.31 -21.44 14.99
C SER A 469 -0.74 -22.88 15.28
N TYR A 470 -2.04 -23.13 15.10
CA TYR A 470 -2.67 -24.44 15.21
C TYR A 470 -3.94 -24.46 14.33
N ALA A 471 -4.45 -25.65 14.04
CA ALA A 471 -5.63 -25.87 13.22
C ALA A 471 -6.65 -26.74 13.94
N SER A 472 -7.91 -26.63 13.51
CA SER A 472 -8.97 -27.53 13.92
C SER A 472 -9.87 -27.92 12.74
N LYS A 473 -10.38 -29.14 12.79
CA LYS A 473 -11.40 -29.65 11.86
C LYS A 473 -12.22 -30.70 12.57
N SER A 474 -13.53 -30.71 12.33
CA SER A 474 -14.39 -31.79 12.84
C SER A 474 -13.91 -33.15 12.34
N GLY A 475 -13.87 -34.15 13.22
CA GLY A 475 -13.37 -35.50 12.91
C GLY A 475 -11.87 -35.70 13.14
N TYR A 476 -11.16 -34.66 13.58
CA TYR A 476 -9.74 -34.65 13.89
C TYR A 476 -9.48 -34.24 15.36
N GLU A 477 -8.38 -34.72 15.93
CA GLU A 477 -7.81 -34.21 17.17
C GLU A 477 -7.19 -32.81 16.94
N ASN A 478 -6.79 -32.12 18.02
CA ASN A 478 -6.07 -30.85 17.89
C ASN A 478 -4.77 -31.04 17.11
N SER A 479 -4.44 -30.08 16.24
CA SER A 479 -3.20 -30.15 15.46
C SER A 479 -1.95 -30.08 16.33
N ASN A 480 -0.80 -30.35 15.73
CA ASN A 480 0.46 -29.85 16.27
C ASN A 480 0.42 -28.31 16.38
N ILE A 481 1.20 -27.79 17.32
CA ILE A 481 1.40 -26.35 17.48
C ILE A 481 2.71 -25.99 16.82
N ASN A 482 2.70 -24.96 15.98
CA ASN A 482 3.92 -24.36 15.45
C ASN A 482 4.14 -22.99 16.12
N LYS A 483 5.38 -22.75 16.59
CA LYS A 483 5.77 -21.53 17.30
C LYS A 483 6.93 -20.89 16.56
N ILE A 484 6.79 -19.62 16.23
CA ILE A 484 7.86 -18.81 15.64
C ILE A 484 8.21 -17.68 16.58
N GLU A 485 9.50 -17.50 16.78
CA GLU A 485 10.06 -16.39 17.52
C GLU A 485 10.74 -15.46 16.50
N PHE A 486 10.41 -14.18 16.56
CA PHE A 486 11.04 -13.16 15.72
C PHE A 486 12.07 -12.42 16.56
N GLU A 487 13.30 -12.29 16.07
CA GLU A 487 14.30 -11.46 16.72
C GLU A 487 13.91 -9.97 16.61
N GLU A 488 14.24 -9.18 17.63
CA GLU A 488 14.01 -7.74 17.59
C GLU A 488 14.71 -7.12 16.37
N ASN A 489 13.92 -6.45 15.54
CA ASN A 489 14.34 -5.71 14.35
C ASN A 489 14.67 -6.55 13.11
N GLU A 490 14.34 -7.84 13.03
CA GLU A 490 14.50 -8.57 11.76
C GLU A 490 13.38 -8.18 10.76
N LEU A 491 13.74 -7.94 9.50
CA LEU A 491 12.74 -7.82 8.43
C LEU A 491 12.22 -9.23 8.16
N ALA A 492 10.92 -9.45 8.36
CA ALA A 492 10.36 -10.78 8.21
C ALA A 492 10.24 -11.19 6.74
N PHE A 493 10.53 -12.46 6.48
CA PHE A 493 10.29 -13.13 5.22
C PHE A 493 8.89 -13.74 5.22
N ASP A 494 8.33 -14.00 4.03
CA ASP A 494 7.13 -14.81 3.92
C ASP A 494 7.39 -16.18 4.56
N VAL A 495 6.52 -16.56 5.49
CA VAL A 495 6.68 -17.75 6.30
C VAL A 495 5.67 -18.80 5.84
N ASN A 496 6.18 -19.99 5.55
CA ASN A 496 5.36 -21.16 5.24
C ASN A 496 5.30 -22.06 6.48
N PHE A 497 4.08 -22.38 6.92
CA PHE A 497 3.82 -23.30 8.02
C PHE A 497 3.20 -24.58 7.48
N GLU A 498 3.60 -25.71 8.05
CA GLU A 498 2.86 -26.96 7.90
C GLU A 498 2.24 -27.34 9.25
N LEU A 499 0.93 -27.56 9.24
CA LEU A 499 0.17 -28.11 10.35
C LEU A 499 -0.39 -29.47 9.94
N THR A 500 -0.37 -30.40 10.87
CA THR A 500 -0.89 -31.75 10.71
C THR A 500 -2.02 -31.97 11.70
N LEU A 501 -3.13 -32.50 11.20
CA LEU A 501 -4.28 -32.90 12.00
C LEU A 501 -4.32 -34.43 12.04
N LYS A 502 -4.45 -34.97 13.25
CA LYS A 502 -4.58 -36.40 13.47
C LYS A 502 -6.05 -36.82 13.38
N PRO A 503 -6.43 -37.72 12.47
CA PRO A 503 -7.80 -38.23 12.42
C PRO A 503 -8.18 -38.89 13.74
N ILE A 504 -9.39 -38.61 14.24
CA ILE A 504 -9.93 -39.37 15.37
C ILE A 504 -10.22 -40.78 14.89
N MET A 505 -9.42 -41.73 15.37
CA MET A 505 -9.55 -43.16 15.04
C MET A 505 -10.77 -43.78 15.73
N PRO A 506 -11.42 -44.76 15.10
CA PRO A 506 -12.59 -45.44 15.67
C PRO A 506 -12.22 -46.25 16.91
N ILE A 507 -13.19 -46.40 17.81
CA ILE A 507 -13.02 -47.17 19.03
C ILE A 507 -13.14 -48.66 18.70
N ILE A 508 -12.10 -49.44 18.97
CA ILE A 508 -12.11 -50.90 18.81
C ILE A 508 -12.51 -51.53 20.14
N THR A 509 -13.66 -52.20 20.17
CA THR A 509 -14.09 -53.01 21.32
C THR A 509 -13.68 -54.48 21.15
N GLU A 510 -14.11 -55.36 22.05
CA GLU A 510 -13.94 -56.80 21.84
C GLU A 510 -14.70 -57.33 20.63
N LYS A 511 -15.82 -56.70 20.25
CA LYS A 511 -16.79 -57.26 19.29
C LYS A 511 -17.05 -56.39 18.06
N GLU A 512 -16.65 -55.13 18.08
CA GLU A 512 -16.98 -54.18 17.01
C GLU A 512 -15.96 -53.04 16.89
N VAL A 513 -15.90 -52.45 15.70
CA VAL A 513 -15.22 -51.18 15.42
C VAL A 513 -16.28 -50.09 15.32
N ILE A 514 -16.26 -49.14 16.26
CA ILE A 514 -17.27 -48.08 16.37
C ILE A 514 -16.80 -46.87 15.55
N LEU A 515 -17.48 -46.63 14.42
CA LEU A 515 -17.31 -45.46 13.56
C LEU A 515 -18.37 -44.40 13.83
N GLN A 516 -18.14 -43.17 13.36
CA GLN A 516 -19.23 -42.19 13.25
C GLN A 516 -20.26 -42.65 12.20
N PRO A 517 -21.48 -42.08 12.20
CA PRO A 517 -22.51 -42.46 11.23
C PRO A 517 -22.04 -42.38 9.78
N ILE A 518 -22.14 -43.49 9.05
CA ILE A 518 -21.85 -43.51 7.61
C ILE A 518 -23.04 -42.93 6.86
N TYR A 519 -22.88 -41.71 6.34
CA TYR A 519 -23.92 -41.06 5.57
C TYR A 519 -24.01 -41.62 4.15
N PHE A 520 -25.25 -41.79 3.67
CA PHE A 520 -25.59 -42.20 2.32
C PHE A 520 -26.55 -41.17 1.74
N GLU A 521 -26.47 -40.92 0.42
CA GLU A 521 -27.46 -40.06 -0.24
C GLU A 521 -28.90 -40.57 -0.03
N PHE A 522 -29.85 -39.65 0.13
CA PHE A 522 -31.26 -39.98 0.36
C PHE A 522 -31.78 -40.90 -0.77
N ASN A 523 -32.34 -42.06 -0.39
CA ASN A 523 -32.83 -43.09 -1.31
C ASN A 523 -31.77 -43.70 -2.26
N LYS A 524 -30.49 -43.61 -1.90
CA LYS A 524 -29.40 -44.23 -2.67
C LYS A 524 -28.47 -45.06 -1.77
N SER A 525 -27.66 -45.89 -2.42
CA SER A 525 -26.60 -46.69 -1.79
C SER A 525 -25.20 -46.15 -2.10
N ASN A 526 -25.10 -44.97 -2.72
CA ASN A 526 -23.82 -44.31 -2.97
C ASN A 526 -23.31 -43.72 -1.64
N ILE A 527 -22.05 -44.00 -1.34
CA ILE A 527 -21.35 -43.49 -0.16
C ILE A 527 -21.02 -42.01 -0.43
N THR A 528 -21.33 -41.12 0.52
CA THR A 528 -20.97 -39.70 0.43
C THR A 528 -19.48 -39.51 0.68
N ALA A 529 -18.91 -38.35 0.33
CA ALA A 529 -17.51 -38.05 0.65
C ALA A 529 -17.21 -38.18 2.16
N GLU A 530 -18.15 -37.75 3.02
CA GLU A 530 -18.05 -37.92 4.48
C GLU A 530 -18.09 -39.39 4.90
N GLY A 531 -19.00 -40.19 4.32
CA GLY A 531 -19.07 -41.63 4.59
C GLY A 531 -17.82 -42.38 4.11
N ALA A 532 -17.21 -41.94 3.01
CA ALA A 532 -15.96 -42.48 2.49
C ALA A 532 -14.79 -42.18 3.44
N ALA A 533 -14.71 -40.96 3.97
CA ALA A 533 -13.69 -40.56 4.95
C ALA A 533 -13.78 -41.39 6.25
N GLU A 534 -14.99 -41.67 6.75
CA GLU A 534 -15.16 -42.56 7.90
C GLU A 534 -14.78 -44.02 7.57
N LEU A 535 -15.13 -44.53 6.39
CA LEU A 535 -14.74 -45.88 5.99
C LEU A 535 -13.23 -46.03 5.77
N ASP A 536 -12.53 -44.98 5.35
CA ASP A 536 -11.07 -44.98 5.23
C ASP A 536 -10.39 -45.20 6.60
N LYS A 537 -11.00 -44.75 7.70
CA LYS A 537 -10.52 -45.07 9.06
C LYS A 537 -10.62 -46.56 9.37
N LEU A 538 -11.70 -47.22 8.92
CA LEU A 538 -11.84 -48.67 9.05
C LEU A 538 -10.80 -49.42 8.20
N VAL A 539 -10.49 -48.93 6.99
CA VAL A 539 -9.40 -49.46 6.16
C VAL A 539 -8.08 -49.38 6.92
N ALA A 540 -7.76 -48.25 7.54
CA ALA A 540 -6.54 -48.08 8.33
C ALA A 540 -6.47 -49.09 9.49
N VAL A 541 -7.54 -49.22 10.28
CA VAL A 541 -7.63 -50.23 11.37
C VAL A 541 -7.42 -51.65 10.85
N MET A 542 -8.07 -52.02 9.74
CA MET A 542 -7.92 -53.36 9.17
C MET A 542 -6.52 -53.60 8.58
N ASN A 543 -5.81 -52.58 8.13
CA ASN A 543 -4.42 -52.70 7.68
C ASN A 543 -3.45 -52.85 8.87
N GLU A 544 -3.68 -52.15 9.97
CA GLU A 544 -2.92 -52.31 11.23
C GLU A 544 -3.15 -53.66 11.91
N HIS A 545 -4.31 -54.28 11.66
CA HIS A 545 -4.66 -55.60 12.17
C HIS A 545 -4.89 -56.60 11.02
N PRO A 546 -3.83 -57.18 10.41
CA PRO A 546 -3.96 -58.05 9.23
C PRO A 546 -4.83 -59.29 9.41
N SER A 547 -4.99 -59.78 10.65
CA SER A 547 -5.87 -60.90 11.02
C SER A 547 -7.34 -60.53 11.14
N MET A 548 -7.66 -59.24 11.22
CA MET A 548 -9.00 -58.75 11.50
C MET A 548 -9.93 -59.05 10.32
N VAL A 549 -11.09 -59.63 10.62
CA VAL A 549 -12.19 -59.89 9.69
C VAL A 549 -13.44 -59.18 10.20
N ILE A 550 -14.04 -58.36 9.35
CA ILE A 550 -15.21 -57.53 9.69
C ILE A 550 -16.46 -58.02 8.97
N PHE A 551 -17.59 -57.98 9.68
CA PHE A 551 -18.94 -58.14 9.14
C PHE A 551 -19.72 -56.82 9.28
N ALA A 552 -20.02 -56.19 8.15
CA ALA A 552 -20.76 -54.93 8.08
C ALA A 552 -22.28 -55.18 8.03
N LYS A 553 -22.98 -54.82 9.09
CA LYS A 553 -24.45 -54.75 9.09
C LYS A 553 -24.90 -53.36 8.63
N SER A 554 -25.96 -53.29 7.85
CA SER A 554 -26.65 -52.02 7.57
C SER A 554 -28.13 -52.12 7.95
N HIS A 555 -28.66 -51.02 8.51
CA HIS A 555 -30.03 -50.92 9.00
C HIS A 555 -30.73 -49.69 8.42
N THR A 556 -32.06 -49.71 8.38
CA THR A 556 -32.91 -48.57 8.03
C THR A 556 -33.73 -48.12 9.23
N ASP A 557 -34.39 -46.97 9.11
CA ASP A 557 -35.48 -46.64 10.03
C ASP A 557 -36.78 -47.38 9.64
N SER A 558 -37.83 -47.17 10.43
CA SER A 558 -39.13 -47.83 10.30
C SER A 558 -40.09 -47.17 9.29
N ARG A 559 -39.59 -46.27 8.45
CA ARG A 559 -40.39 -45.62 7.40
C ARG A 559 -40.22 -46.37 6.09
N GLY A 560 -41.33 -46.73 5.45
CA GLY A 560 -41.35 -47.53 4.23
C GLY A 560 -41.78 -48.98 4.50
N SER A 561 -41.86 -49.79 3.45
CA SER A 561 -42.19 -51.22 3.61
C SER A 561 -40.95 -52.04 3.97
N ASP A 562 -41.12 -53.09 4.78
CA ASP A 562 -40.07 -54.03 5.17
C ASP A 562 -39.21 -54.50 3.98
N LYS A 563 -39.85 -54.88 2.86
CA LYS A 563 -39.17 -55.35 1.65
C LYS A 563 -38.27 -54.28 1.03
N TYR A 564 -38.72 -53.03 1.04
CA TYR A 564 -37.94 -51.90 0.55
C TYR A 564 -36.75 -51.61 1.47
N ASN A 565 -36.98 -51.59 2.79
CA ASN A 565 -35.96 -51.35 3.81
C ASN A 565 -34.88 -52.43 3.81
N MET A 566 -35.26 -53.70 3.66
CA MET A 566 -34.34 -54.81 3.49
C MET A 566 -33.46 -54.64 2.25
N ASN A 567 -34.07 -54.35 1.09
CA ASN A 567 -33.31 -54.15 -0.15
C ASN A 567 -32.38 -52.92 -0.08
N LEU A 568 -32.82 -51.83 0.57
CA LEU A 568 -32.01 -50.61 0.71
C LEU A 568 -30.79 -50.83 1.61
N SER A 569 -31.00 -51.42 2.79
CA SER A 569 -29.90 -51.74 3.70
C SER A 569 -28.91 -52.74 3.08
N ASP A 570 -29.38 -53.74 2.34
CA ASP A 570 -28.51 -54.73 1.70
C ASP A 570 -27.63 -54.10 0.61
N ARG A 571 -28.18 -53.19 -0.19
CA ARG A 571 -27.39 -52.38 -1.12
C ARG A 571 -26.34 -51.54 -0.40
N ARG A 572 -26.68 -50.91 0.73
CA ARG A 572 -25.73 -50.11 1.53
C ARG A 572 -24.60 -50.96 2.10
N ALA A 573 -24.91 -52.12 2.67
CA ALA A 573 -23.89 -53.05 3.17
C ALA A 573 -22.94 -53.50 2.05
N LYS A 574 -23.49 -53.84 0.87
CA LYS A 574 -22.69 -54.20 -0.32
C LYS A 574 -21.81 -53.05 -0.80
N SER A 575 -22.34 -51.83 -0.88
CA SER A 575 -21.55 -50.65 -1.25
C SER A 575 -20.38 -50.43 -0.29
N THR A 576 -20.62 -50.55 1.01
CA THR A 576 -19.58 -50.45 2.04
C THR A 576 -18.48 -51.49 1.84
N VAL A 577 -18.86 -52.77 1.67
CA VAL A 577 -17.92 -53.87 1.38
C VAL A 577 -17.10 -53.59 0.12
N GLN A 578 -17.75 -53.17 -0.97
CA GLN A 578 -17.04 -52.85 -2.23
C GLN A 578 -16.07 -51.68 -2.07
N TYR A 579 -16.44 -50.67 -1.27
CA TYR A 579 -15.57 -49.54 -0.99
C TYR A 579 -14.29 -49.97 -0.27
N LEU A 580 -14.41 -50.74 0.82
CA LEU A 580 -13.24 -51.29 1.55
C LEU A 580 -12.35 -52.14 0.64
N ILE A 581 -12.94 -52.98 -0.21
CA ILE A 581 -12.19 -53.79 -1.20
C ILE A 581 -11.47 -52.89 -2.21
N SER A 582 -12.12 -51.84 -2.70
CA SER A 582 -11.51 -50.89 -3.64
C SER A 582 -10.32 -50.14 -3.05
N LYS A 583 -10.25 -50.02 -1.72
CA LYS A 583 -9.15 -49.44 -0.95
C LYS A 583 -8.07 -50.46 -0.54
N GLY A 584 -8.17 -51.70 -1.02
CA GLY A 584 -7.13 -52.73 -0.88
C GLY A 584 -7.38 -53.79 0.19
N ILE A 585 -8.52 -53.76 0.90
CA ILE A 585 -8.86 -54.83 1.85
C ILE A 585 -9.23 -56.12 1.09
N ALA A 586 -8.62 -57.25 1.46
CA ALA A 586 -8.88 -58.53 0.81
C ALA A 586 -10.35 -58.98 0.97
N LYS A 587 -10.93 -59.58 -0.09
CA LYS A 587 -12.36 -59.93 -0.15
C LYS A 587 -12.82 -60.90 0.94
N ASP A 588 -11.92 -61.73 1.44
CA ASP A 588 -12.16 -62.69 2.52
C ASP A 588 -12.16 -62.05 3.92
N ARG A 589 -11.68 -60.80 4.03
CA ARG A 589 -11.59 -60.06 5.29
C ARG A 589 -12.79 -59.17 5.58
N ILE A 590 -13.68 -58.98 4.62
CA ILE A 590 -14.84 -58.10 4.76
C ILE A 590 -16.07 -58.73 4.09
N SER A 591 -17.16 -58.82 4.84
CA SER A 591 -18.47 -59.24 4.33
C SER A 591 -19.55 -58.33 4.90
N GLY A 592 -20.76 -58.36 4.35
CA GLY A 592 -21.84 -57.51 4.85
C GLY A 592 -23.22 -57.91 4.37
N GLN A 593 -24.23 -57.53 5.15
CA GLN A 593 -25.63 -57.86 4.91
C GLN A 593 -26.57 -56.74 5.41
N GLY A 594 -27.67 -56.54 4.68
CA GLY A 594 -28.76 -55.67 5.12
C GLY A 594 -29.72 -56.35 6.08
N PHE A 595 -30.22 -55.60 7.06
CA PHE A 595 -31.20 -56.06 8.05
C PHE A 595 -32.52 -55.25 8.01
N GLY A 596 -32.63 -54.27 7.12
CA GLY A 596 -33.78 -53.37 7.05
C GLY A 596 -34.09 -52.75 8.41
N GLU A 597 -35.37 -52.77 8.79
CA GLU A 597 -35.85 -52.30 10.09
C GLU A 597 -36.01 -53.42 11.14
N SER A 598 -35.55 -54.64 10.86
CA SER A 598 -35.83 -55.82 11.71
C SER A 598 -35.06 -55.81 13.04
N GLU A 599 -33.98 -55.02 13.13
CA GLU A 599 -33.12 -54.89 14.31
C GLU A 599 -32.95 -53.39 14.68
N PRO A 600 -34.01 -52.73 15.19
CA PRO A 600 -33.93 -51.32 15.57
C PRO A 600 -33.05 -51.15 16.81
N LYS A 601 -32.15 -50.17 16.79
CA LYS A 601 -31.34 -49.76 17.94
C LYS A 601 -32.21 -49.12 19.03
N VAL A 602 -33.19 -48.33 18.59
CA VAL A 602 -34.22 -47.73 19.46
C VAL A 602 -35.57 -48.25 19.05
N ALA A 603 -36.20 -49.00 19.96
CA ALA A 603 -37.58 -49.43 19.82
C ALA A 603 -38.52 -48.25 20.09
N CYS A 604 -38.93 -47.53 19.04
CA CYS A 604 -39.83 -46.39 19.11
C CYS A 604 -41.03 -46.56 18.17
N LYS A 605 -42.23 -46.18 18.63
CA LYS A 605 -43.46 -46.02 17.82
C LYS A 605 -44.41 -45.02 18.51
N PRO A 606 -44.70 -43.83 17.92
CA PRO A 606 -44.01 -43.23 16.78
C PRO A 606 -42.58 -42.81 17.16
N CYS A 607 -41.65 -42.81 16.19
CA CYS A 607 -40.30 -42.31 16.38
C CYS A 607 -40.21 -40.82 16.04
N ASN A 608 -39.38 -40.07 16.76
CA ASN A 608 -38.93 -38.76 16.30
C ASN A 608 -37.75 -38.90 15.31
N GLU A 609 -37.32 -37.81 14.69
CA GLU A 609 -36.25 -37.88 13.67
C GLU A 609 -34.90 -38.29 14.25
N GLU A 610 -34.59 -37.93 15.49
CA GLU A 610 -33.34 -38.34 16.17
C GLU A 610 -33.30 -39.86 16.37
N GLN A 611 -34.41 -40.46 16.81
CA GLN A 611 -34.55 -41.91 16.95
C GLN A 611 -34.52 -42.62 15.59
N HIS A 612 -35.12 -42.02 14.56
CA HIS A 612 -35.00 -42.53 13.20
C HIS A 612 -33.54 -42.48 12.71
N ALA A 613 -32.81 -41.41 12.99
CA ALA A 613 -31.39 -41.29 12.65
C ALA A 613 -30.53 -42.36 13.34
N GLN A 614 -30.79 -42.65 14.63
CA GLN A 614 -30.10 -43.72 15.35
C GLN A 614 -30.37 -45.12 14.79
N ASN A 615 -31.56 -45.36 14.22
CA ASN A 615 -31.90 -46.63 13.57
C ASN A 615 -31.27 -46.76 12.17
N ARG A 616 -31.11 -45.66 11.43
CA ARG A 616 -30.38 -45.60 10.14
C ARG A 616 -28.87 -45.65 10.36
N ARG A 617 -28.34 -46.83 10.63
CA ARG A 617 -26.92 -47.03 10.98
C ARG A 617 -26.27 -48.16 10.21
N SER A 618 -24.95 -48.20 10.24
CA SER A 618 -24.17 -49.39 9.92
C SER A 618 -23.34 -49.80 11.14
N GLU A 619 -23.19 -51.10 11.35
CA GLU A 619 -22.40 -51.68 12.45
C GLU A 619 -21.29 -52.55 11.86
N PHE A 620 -20.11 -52.53 12.46
CA PHE A 620 -18.92 -53.22 11.94
C PHE A 620 -18.40 -54.21 12.97
N LEU A 621 -18.87 -55.45 12.87
CA LEU A 621 -18.62 -56.49 13.85
C LEU A 621 -17.31 -57.22 13.56
N ILE A 622 -16.50 -57.46 14.59
CA ILE A 622 -15.25 -58.22 14.51
C ILE A 622 -15.60 -59.71 14.58
N VAL A 623 -15.43 -60.41 13.45
CA VAL A 623 -15.65 -61.87 13.35
C VAL A 623 -14.40 -62.65 13.75
N LYS A 624 -13.23 -62.03 13.51
CA LYS A 624 -11.91 -62.54 13.87
C LYS A 624 -11.01 -61.34 14.13
N LYS A 625 -10.19 -61.40 15.19
CA LYS A 625 -9.29 -60.32 15.60
C LYS A 625 -7.88 -60.57 15.08
#